data_AF-A8QAS4-F1
#
_entry.id   AF-A8QAS4-F1
#
_cell.length_a   1.000
_cell.length_b   1.000
_cell.length_c   1.000
_cell.angle_alpha   90.00
_cell.angle_beta   90.00
_cell.angle_gamma   90.00
#
_symmetry.space_group_name_H-M   'P 1'
#
loop_
_entity.id
_entity.type
_entity.pdbx_description
1 polymer ?
#
loop_
_entity_poly.entity_id
_entity_poly.type
_entity_poly.pdbx_seq_one_letter_code
_entity_poly.pdbx_strand_id
1 'polypeptide(L)'
;MADFYVRAARTMQDVLAHRGSIKAISAGNGDLNHAKRIMALVVNTLSYRTVLLHILKQVDMAKKEPKWFGGASPLNRKASDASSNAPGMADCVMLVLLHDLLFTSRGIQAAKAWPPRVCMEKYKSQLHAELVRLQIRQGKKSAEELRSGAAERRLAARIPRWCRINTLKIREIDAIQQLETAGFELVNNTILTKEYVHSTLMEDRSFLALIM
;
A
#
# COMPACT_ATOMS: atom_id res chain seq x y z
N MET A 1 13.82 5.18 -12.93
CA MET A 1 13.58 5.01 -11.47
C MET A 1 12.77 6.13 -10.82
N ALA A 2 13.04 7.42 -11.06
CA ALA A 2 12.19 8.51 -10.53
C ALA A 2 10.75 8.48 -11.10
N ASP A 3 10.61 8.08 -12.36
CA ASP A 3 9.33 7.94 -13.05
C ASP A 3 8.36 6.98 -12.34
N PHE A 4 8.85 5.94 -11.67
CA PHE A 4 8.01 5.01 -10.91
C PHE A 4 7.21 5.72 -9.80
N TYR A 5 7.87 6.58 -9.03
CA TYR A 5 7.22 7.33 -7.94
C TYR A 5 6.28 8.41 -8.46
N VAL A 6 6.64 9.05 -9.57
CA VAL A 6 5.77 10.04 -10.23
C VAL A 6 4.52 9.37 -10.78
N ARG A 7 4.63 8.20 -11.42
CA ARG A 7 3.46 7.41 -11.86
C ARG A 7 2.61 6.96 -10.67
N ALA A 8 3.23 6.44 -9.61
CA ALA A 8 2.50 6.03 -8.41
C ALA A 8 1.73 7.20 -7.77
N ALA A 9 2.35 8.36 -7.65
CA ALA A 9 1.68 9.55 -7.13
C ALA A 9 0.53 10.04 -8.04
N ARG A 10 0.67 9.93 -9.38
CA ARG A 10 -0.44 10.22 -10.32
C ARG A 10 -1.60 9.26 -10.10
N THR A 11 -1.33 7.97 -10.01
CA THR A 11 -2.39 6.99 -9.75
C THR A 11 -3.09 7.22 -8.42
N MET A 12 -2.33 7.60 -7.39
CA MET A 12 -2.89 7.96 -6.08
C MET A 12 -3.77 9.22 -6.19
N GLN A 13 -3.32 10.23 -6.94
CA GLN A 13 -4.08 11.45 -7.18
C GLN A 13 -5.40 11.15 -7.90
N ASP A 14 -5.38 10.35 -8.96
CA ASP A 14 -6.59 9.99 -9.72
C ASP A 14 -7.57 9.15 -8.88
N VAL A 15 -7.06 8.25 -8.03
CA VAL A 15 -7.86 7.48 -7.07
C VAL A 15 -8.53 8.41 -6.05
N LEU A 16 -7.78 9.37 -5.49
CA LEU A 16 -8.32 10.33 -4.53
C LEU A 16 -9.26 11.35 -5.17
N ALA A 17 -9.11 11.61 -6.47
CA ALA A 17 -10.04 12.39 -7.29
C ALA A 17 -11.26 11.58 -7.75
N HIS A 18 -11.43 10.34 -7.29
CA HIS A 18 -12.53 9.44 -7.66
C HIS A 18 -12.67 9.18 -9.17
N ARG A 19 -11.57 9.25 -9.94
CA ARG A 19 -11.58 9.04 -11.40
C ARG A 19 -11.69 7.57 -11.82
N GLY A 20 -11.61 6.64 -10.87
CA GLY A 20 -11.76 5.22 -11.13
C GLY A 20 -11.23 4.34 -10.00
N SER A 21 -11.30 3.02 -10.21
CA SER A 21 -10.77 2.03 -9.28
C SER A 21 -9.24 1.98 -9.32
N ILE A 22 -8.61 1.74 -8.17
CA ILE A 22 -7.17 1.56 -8.02
C ILE A 22 -6.63 0.52 -9.00
N LYS A 23 -7.38 -0.57 -9.23
CA LYS A 23 -6.98 -1.63 -10.15
C LYS A 23 -6.92 -1.16 -11.60
N ALA A 24 -7.95 -0.43 -12.05
CA ALA A 24 -8.05 0.06 -13.42
C ALA A 24 -6.98 1.13 -13.71
N ILE A 25 -6.84 2.11 -12.81
CA ILE A 25 -5.89 3.21 -12.94
C ILE A 25 -4.44 2.69 -12.95
N SER A 26 -4.12 1.70 -12.11
CA SER A 26 -2.77 1.13 -12.06
C SER A 26 -2.43 0.28 -13.27
N ALA A 27 -3.44 -0.38 -13.88
CA ALA A 27 -3.24 -1.23 -15.06
C ALA A 27 -2.80 -0.46 -16.31
N GLY A 28 -3.15 0.83 -16.42
CA GLY A 28 -2.78 1.68 -17.57
C GLY A 28 -1.31 2.10 -17.65
N ASN A 29 -0.45 1.73 -16.69
CA ASN A 29 0.91 2.29 -16.55
C ASN A 29 2.05 1.51 -17.22
N GLY A 30 1.75 0.61 -18.17
CA GLY A 30 2.73 -0.20 -18.89
C GLY A 30 2.67 -1.68 -18.50
N ASP A 31 3.82 -2.31 -18.30
CA ASP A 31 3.91 -3.75 -18.05
C ASP A 31 3.15 -4.20 -16.80
N LEU A 32 2.64 -5.43 -16.84
CA LEU A 32 1.87 -6.03 -15.75
C LEU A 32 2.63 -6.02 -14.41
N ASN A 33 3.94 -6.26 -14.42
CA ASN A 33 4.77 -6.27 -13.22
C ASN A 33 4.94 -4.87 -12.63
N HIS A 34 5.10 -3.86 -13.49
CA HIS A 34 5.16 -2.46 -13.07
C HIS A 34 3.82 -1.99 -12.51
N ALA A 35 2.71 -2.34 -13.16
CA ALA A 35 1.36 -2.05 -12.69
C ALA A 35 1.08 -2.67 -11.31
N LYS A 36 1.42 -3.96 -11.11
CA LYS A 36 1.30 -4.63 -9.80
C LYS A 36 2.10 -3.93 -8.71
N ARG A 37 3.33 -3.52 -9.01
CA ARG A 37 4.22 -2.84 -8.06
C ARG A 37 3.72 -1.44 -7.70
N ILE A 38 3.23 -0.67 -8.68
CA ILE A 38 2.59 0.64 -8.44
C ILE A 38 1.35 0.45 -7.58
N MET A 39 0.49 -0.50 -7.94
CA MET A 39 -0.74 -0.80 -7.19
C MET A 39 -0.45 -1.16 -5.74
N ALA A 40 0.52 -2.04 -5.48
CA ALA A 40 0.90 -2.44 -4.14
C ALA A 40 1.35 -1.24 -3.29
N LEU A 41 2.16 -0.35 -3.88
CA LEU A 41 2.63 0.86 -3.22
C LEU A 41 1.47 1.83 -2.92
N VAL A 42 0.58 2.07 -3.87
CA VAL A 42 -0.58 2.95 -3.70
C VAL A 42 -1.55 2.40 -2.65
N VAL A 43 -1.84 1.10 -2.67
CA VAL A 43 -2.71 0.47 -1.66
C VAL A 43 -2.11 0.59 -0.26
N ASN A 44 -0.81 0.35 -0.11
CA ASN A 44 -0.15 0.47 1.18
C ASN A 44 -0.09 1.92 1.67
N THR A 45 0.28 2.87 0.82
CA THR A 45 0.27 4.31 1.16
C THR A 45 -1.11 4.81 1.58
N LEU A 46 -2.17 4.43 0.86
CA LEU A 46 -3.54 4.77 1.22
C LEU A 46 -3.94 4.17 2.58
N SER A 47 -3.45 2.98 2.90
CA SER A 47 -3.74 2.33 4.18
C SER A 47 -3.04 2.98 5.38
N TYR A 48 -1.98 3.76 5.16
CA TYR A 48 -1.33 4.55 6.21
C TYR A 48 -1.62 6.05 6.06
N ARG A 49 -2.60 6.43 5.23
CA ARG A 49 -2.85 7.84 4.86
C ARG A 49 -3.00 8.76 6.07
N THR A 50 -3.80 8.37 7.06
CA THR A 50 -4.07 9.18 8.25
C THR A 50 -2.80 9.42 9.08
N VAL A 51 -2.00 8.38 9.25
CA VAL A 51 -0.71 8.39 9.95
C VAL A 51 0.31 9.27 9.22
N LEU A 52 0.46 9.05 7.91
CA LEU A 52 1.39 9.79 7.07
C LEU A 52 1.04 11.28 7.05
N LEU A 53 -0.24 11.63 6.93
CA LEU A 53 -0.69 13.03 6.98
C LEU A 53 -0.43 13.68 8.34
N HIS A 54 -0.65 12.96 9.44
CA HIS A 54 -0.34 13.48 10.78
C HIS A 54 1.17 13.78 10.92
N ILE A 55 2.03 12.85 10.51
CA ILE A 55 3.49 13.02 10.55
C ILE A 55 3.91 14.23 9.71
N LEU A 56 3.37 14.37 8.50
CA LEU A 56 3.68 15.49 7.62
C LEU A 56 3.25 16.84 8.21
N LYS A 57 2.11 16.87 8.91
CA LYS A 57 1.61 18.07 9.58
C LYS A 57 2.47 18.49 10.79
N GLN A 58 3.13 17.54 11.47
CA GLN A 58 4.03 17.86 12.59
C GLN A 58 5.40 18.36 12.11
N VAL A 59 5.95 17.77 11.04
CA VAL A 59 7.28 18.14 10.54
C VAL A 59 7.25 19.41 9.66
N ASP A 60 6.07 19.78 9.15
CA ASP A 60 5.84 20.98 8.32
C ASP A 60 6.80 21.05 7.12
N MET A 61 6.97 19.91 6.43
CA MET A 61 7.92 19.77 5.31
C MET A 61 7.65 20.75 4.16
N ALA A 62 6.39 21.09 3.93
CA ALA A 62 6.00 22.06 2.90
C ALA A 62 6.57 23.46 3.17
N LYS A 63 6.73 23.86 4.45
CA LYS A 63 7.34 25.14 4.83
C LYS A 63 8.87 25.10 4.72
N LYS A 64 9.47 23.96 5.07
CA LYS A 64 10.93 23.78 5.05
C LYS A 64 11.50 23.70 3.64
N GLU A 65 10.78 23.07 2.71
CA GLU A 65 11.24 22.85 1.32
C GLU A 65 10.13 23.22 0.31
N PRO A 66 9.73 24.52 0.23
CA PRO A 66 8.61 24.96 -0.60
C PRO A 66 8.86 24.80 -2.11
N LYS A 67 10.14 24.72 -2.52
CA LYS A 67 10.55 24.54 -3.92
C LYS A 67 10.01 23.23 -4.52
N TRP A 68 9.96 22.16 -3.74
CA TRP A 68 9.57 20.82 -4.24
C TRP A 68 8.23 20.33 -3.68
N PHE A 69 7.85 20.77 -2.48
CA PHE A 69 6.61 20.33 -1.83
C PHE A 69 5.60 21.48 -1.62
N GLY A 70 5.92 22.70 -2.04
CA GLY A 70 5.00 23.84 -1.98
C GLY A 70 4.02 23.89 -3.17
N GLY A 71 3.09 24.84 -3.12
CA GLY A 71 2.07 25.03 -4.16
C GLY A 71 2.65 25.29 -5.55
N ALA A 72 3.77 26.00 -5.66
CA ALA A 72 4.47 26.30 -6.90
C ALA A 72 5.47 25.21 -7.36
N SER A 73 5.44 24.02 -6.74
CA SER A 73 6.34 22.93 -7.10
C SER A 73 6.23 22.55 -8.59
N PRO A 74 7.34 22.25 -9.27
CA PRO A 74 7.31 21.77 -10.66
C PRO A 74 6.59 20.41 -10.81
N LEU A 75 6.33 19.71 -9.70
CA LEU A 75 5.55 18.48 -9.67
C LEU A 75 4.04 18.75 -9.82
N ASN A 76 3.58 19.92 -9.37
CA ASN A 76 2.20 20.36 -9.58
C ASN A 76 2.09 20.84 -11.02
N ARG A 77 1.42 20.06 -11.88
CA ARG A 77 1.10 20.55 -13.22
C ARG A 77 0.29 21.85 -13.08
N LYS A 78 0.51 22.81 -13.98
CA LYS A 78 -0.46 23.92 -14.17
C LYS A 78 -1.82 23.27 -14.43
N ALA A 79 -2.75 23.46 -13.51
CA ALA A 79 -4.05 22.82 -13.52
C ALA A 79 -4.81 23.18 -14.80
N SER A 80 -5.11 22.19 -15.64
CA SER A 80 -6.15 22.32 -16.67
C SER A 80 -7.50 21.77 -16.21
N ASP A 81 -7.55 21.04 -15.09
CA ASP A 81 -8.80 20.49 -14.52
C ASP A 81 -8.62 20.24 -13.02
N ALA A 82 -8.60 21.31 -12.22
CA ALA A 82 -8.68 21.21 -10.78
C ALA A 82 -10.14 20.92 -10.37
N SER A 83 -10.51 19.65 -10.36
CA SER A 83 -11.65 19.21 -9.54
C SER A 83 -11.32 19.54 -8.08
N SER A 84 -12.19 20.31 -7.42
CA SER A 84 -11.96 21.07 -6.19
C SER A 84 -11.60 20.26 -4.93
N ASN A 85 -11.51 18.93 -5.03
CA ASN A 85 -11.36 18.04 -3.88
C ASN A 85 -10.07 17.18 -3.90
N ALA A 86 -9.26 17.22 -4.96
CA ALA A 86 -8.08 16.36 -5.08
C ALA A 86 -6.81 16.99 -4.47
N PRO A 87 -5.99 16.22 -3.71
CA PRO A 87 -4.72 16.72 -3.20
C PRO A 87 -3.73 17.02 -4.32
N GLY A 88 -2.79 17.94 -4.02
CA GLY A 88 -1.74 18.32 -4.96
C GLY A 88 -0.88 17.11 -5.34
N MET A 89 -0.31 17.17 -6.55
CA MET A 89 0.58 16.11 -7.03
C MET A 89 1.83 16.02 -6.15
N ALA A 90 2.36 17.15 -5.69
CA ALA A 90 3.48 17.21 -4.76
C ALA A 90 3.18 16.51 -3.42
N ASP A 91 1.97 16.66 -2.88
CA ASP A 91 1.53 15.99 -1.66
C ASP A 91 1.45 14.47 -1.85
N CYS A 92 0.93 14.03 -3.00
CA CYS A 92 0.86 12.61 -3.35
C CYS A 92 2.26 12.01 -3.46
N VAL A 93 3.21 12.71 -4.10
CA VAL A 93 4.62 12.29 -4.17
C VAL A 93 5.22 12.20 -2.78
N MET A 94 4.97 13.19 -1.93
CA MET A 94 5.46 13.22 -0.55
C MET A 94 4.93 12.03 0.27
N LEU A 95 3.64 11.71 0.17
CA LEU A 95 3.02 10.56 0.85
C LEU A 95 3.64 9.23 0.41
N VAL A 96 3.82 9.04 -0.90
CA VAL A 96 4.37 7.80 -1.46
C VAL A 96 5.83 7.61 -1.01
N LEU A 97 6.63 8.68 -1.05
CA LEU A 97 8.03 8.62 -0.60
C LEU A 97 8.16 8.40 0.90
N LEU A 98 7.30 9.05 1.69
CA LEU A 98 7.30 8.89 3.14
C LEU A 98 6.97 7.45 3.54
N HIS A 99 6.01 6.82 2.86
CA HIS A 99 5.71 5.41 3.09
C HIS A 99 6.93 4.52 2.85
N ASP A 100 7.60 4.66 1.70
CA ASP A 100 8.78 3.85 1.39
C ASP A 100 9.94 4.13 2.34
N LEU A 101 10.07 5.37 2.83
CA LEU A 101 11.11 5.73 3.79
C LEU A 101 10.88 5.11 5.17
N LEU A 102 9.63 5.02 5.63
CA LEU A 102 9.29 4.61 7.00
C LEU A 102 8.96 3.12 7.14
N PHE A 103 8.28 2.53 6.15
CA PHE A 103 7.72 1.18 6.25
C PHE A 103 8.43 0.14 5.38
N THR A 104 9.22 0.57 4.38
CA THR A 104 9.94 -0.38 3.50
C THR A 104 11.39 -0.54 3.95
N SER A 105 11.83 -1.79 4.14
CA SER A 105 13.20 -2.12 4.54
C SER A 105 14.28 -1.61 3.58
N ARG A 106 13.98 -1.59 2.28
CA ARG A 106 14.88 -1.11 1.22
C ARG A 106 14.90 0.41 1.05
N GLY A 107 14.00 1.14 1.71
CA GLY A 107 13.85 2.58 1.56
C GLY A 107 13.43 3.03 0.15
N ILE A 108 13.71 4.30 -0.16
CA ILE A 108 13.36 4.91 -1.45
C ILE A 108 14.27 4.36 -2.57
N GLN A 109 13.67 3.86 -3.65
CA GLN A 109 14.37 3.24 -4.78
C GLN A 109 14.65 4.21 -5.95
N ALA A 110 14.33 5.50 -5.78
CA ALA A 110 14.61 6.53 -6.78
C ALA A 110 16.13 6.79 -6.93
N ALA A 111 16.58 7.51 -7.95
CA ALA A 111 17.99 7.87 -8.07
C ALA A 111 18.41 8.78 -6.89
N LYS A 112 19.64 8.62 -6.37
CA LYS A 112 20.16 9.42 -5.23
C LYS A 112 20.17 10.92 -5.52
N ALA A 113 20.42 11.31 -6.78
CA ALA A 113 20.43 12.70 -7.21
C ALA A 113 19.02 13.32 -7.37
N TRP A 114 17.95 12.55 -7.22
CA TRP A 114 16.61 13.06 -7.43
C TRP A 114 16.17 13.97 -6.27
N PRO A 115 15.89 15.27 -6.49
CA PRO A 115 15.75 16.23 -5.40
C PRO A 115 14.68 15.91 -4.34
N PRO A 116 13.47 15.41 -4.70
CA PRO A 116 12.47 15.02 -3.70
C PRO A 116 12.96 13.92 -2.74
N ARG A 117 13.78 12.98 -3.22
CA ARG A 117 14.40 11.95 -2.37
C ARG A 117 15.40 12.58 -1.41
N VAL A 118 16.28 13.44 -1.91
CA VAL A 118 17.32 14.12 -1.09
C VAL A 118 16.68 14.92 0.05
N CYS A 119 15.62 15.67 -0.26
CA CYS A 119 14.87 16.39 0.75
C CYS A 119 14.27 15.46 1.82
N MET A 120 13.66 14.33 1.43
CA MET A 120 13.11 13.37 2.39
C MET A 120 14.18 12.72 3.26
N GLU A 121 15.33 12.36 2.68
CA GLU A 121 16.45 11.76 3.42
C GLU A 121 17.06 12.73 4.44
N LYS A 122 17.14 14.03 4.12
CA LYS A 122 17.61 15.09 5.03
C LYS A 122 16.79 15.16 6.33
N TYR A 123 15.48 14.92 6.27
CA TYR A 123 14.58 14.99 7.43
C TYR A 123 14.18 13.61 7.97
N LYS A 124 14.83 12.53 7.54
CA LYS A 124 14.51 11.14 7.92
C LYS A 124 14.42 10.92 9.44
N SER A 125 15.38 11.44 10.19
CA SER A 125 15.43 11.29 11.66
C SER A 125 14.22 11.94 12.35
N GLN A 126 13.82 13.13 11.90
CA GLN A 126 12.65 13.85 12.42
C GLN A 126 11.36 13.10 12.10
N LEU A 127 11.22 12.62 10.85
CA LEU A 127 10.04 11.86 10.43
C LEU A 127 9.90 10.54 11.19
N HIS A 128 11.01 9.85 11.46
CA HIS A 128 11.00 8.62 12.25
C HIS A 128 10.66 8.89 13.73
N ALA A 129 11.22 9.96 14.31
CA ALA A 129 10.88 10.38 15.67
C ALA A 129 9.38 10.69 15.83
N GLU A 130 8.77 11.37 14.85
CA GLU A 130 7.33 11.64 14.85
C GLU A 130 6.48 10.37 14.73
N LEU A 131 6.91 9.38 13.94
CA LEU A 131 6.24 8.08 13.88
C LEU A 131 6.25 7.41 15.26
N VAL A 132 7.39 7.39 15.94
CA VAL A 132 7.51 6.78 17.28
C VAL A 132 6.67 7.55 18.30
N ARG A 133 6.67 8.89 18.28
CA ARG A 133 5.80 9.71 19.15
C ARG A 133 4.32 9.40 18.90
N LEU A 134 3.92 9.27 17.64
CA LEU A 134 2.55 8.92 17.26
C LEU A 134 2.19 7.50 17.73
N GLN A 135 3.13 6.55 17.62
CA GLN A 135 2.97 5.19 18.08
C GLN A 135 2.73 5.13 19.60
N ILE A 136 3.54 5.86 20.38
CA ILE A 136 3.37 5.99 21.84
C ILE A 136 2.02 6.64 22.16
N ARG A 137 1.67 7.74 21.46
CA ARG A 137 0.40 8.45 21.65
C ARG A 137 -0.82 7.57 21.40
N GLN A 138 -0.76 6.66 20.43
CA GLN A 138 -1.84 5.72 20.12
C GLN A 138 -1.73 4.39 20.91
N GLY A 139 -0.72 4.23 21.76
CA GLY A 139 -0.50 3.01 22.54
C GLY A 139 -0.25 1.76 21.70
N LYS A 140 0.28 1.90 20.47
CA LYS A 140 0.49 0.78 19.54
C LYS A 140 1.86 0.13 19.74
N LYS A 141 1.94 -1.20 19.67
CA LYS A 141 3.20 -1.95 19.87
C LYS A 141 4.05 -2.04 18.61
N SER A 142 3.41 -1.98 17.43
CA SER A 142 4.09 -2.01 16.13
C SER A 142 3.58 -0.91 15.21
N ALA A 143 4.46 -0.44 14.33
CA ALA A 143 4.12 0.51 13.27
C ALA A 143 3.06 -0.04 12.31
N GLU A 144 2.95 -1.37 12.18
CA GLU A 144 1.92 -2.03 11.38
C GLU A 144 0.51 -1.82 11.93
N GLU A 145 0.36 -1.66 13.25
CA GLU A 145 -0.93 -1.46 13.90
C GLU A 145 -1.51 -0.06 13.67
N LEU A 146 -0.67 0.86 13.19
CA LEU A 146 -1.09 2.21 12.79
C LEU A 146 -1.84 2.20 11.45
N ARG A 147 -1.88 1.06 10.73
CA ARG A 147 -2.61 0.94 9.47
C ARG A 147 -4.12 1.13 9.67
N SER A 148 -4.76 1.90 8.80
CA SER A 148 -6.23 1.95 8.73
C SER A 148 -6.78 0.57 8.42
N GLY A 149 -7.76 0.11 9.21
CA GLY A 149 -8.30 -1.23 9.06
C GLY A 149 -7.31 -2.34 9.44
N ALA A 150 -6.29 -2.08 10.27
CA ALA A 150 -5.40 -3.13 10.78
C ALA A 150 -6.18 -4.28 11.45
N ALA A 151 -7.21 -3.93 12.23
CA ALA A 151 -8.11 -4.91 12.84
C ALA A 151 -8.89 -5.69 11.78
N GLU A 152 -9.52 -5.00 10.82
CA GLU A 152 -10.25 -5.62 9.71
C GLU A 152 -9.35 -6.51 8.85
N ARG A 153 -8.08 -6.17 8.66
CA ARG A 153 -7.12 -6.98 7.92
C ARG A 153 -6.68 -8.20 8.70
N ARG A 154 -6.51 -8.10 10.02
CA ARG A 154 -6.30 -9.28 10.88
C ARG A 154 -7.51 -10.21 10.80
N LEU A 155 -8.72 -9.65 10.75
CA LEU A 155 -9.94 -10.42 10.51
C LEU A 155 -9.95 -11.03 9.10
N ALA A 156 -9.63 -10.26 8.06
CA ALA A 156 -9.61 -10.73 6.68
C ALA A 156 -8.52 -11.79 6.43
N ALA A 157 -7.37 -11.70 7.11
CA ALA A 157 -6.33 -12.73 7.06
C ALA A 157 -6.76 -14.05 7.69
N ARG A 158 -7.79 -14.03 8.56
CA ARG A 158 -8.42 -15.24 9.10
C ARG A 158 -9.43 -15.85 8.14
N ILE A 159 -9.86 -15.13 7.09
CA ILE A 159 -10.85 -15.63 6.13
C ILE A 159 -10.10 -16.49 5.10
N PRO A 160 -10.46 -17.79 4.93
CA PRO A 160 -9.88 -18.62 3.88
C PRO A 160 -10.23 -18.02 2.51
N ARG A 161 -9.41 -18.25 1.49
CA ARG A 161 -9.84 -17.88 0.13
C ARG A 161 -10.99 -18.78 -0.25
N TRP A 162 -11.83 -18.33 -1.19
CA TRP A 162 -12.90 -19.16 -1.71
C TRP A 162 -12.67 -19.41 -3.20
N CYS A 163 -12.94 -20.62 -3.69
CA CYS A 163 -12.92 -20.92 -5.12
C CYS A 163 -14.16 -21.72 -5.52
N ARG A 164 -14.70 -21.57 -6.73
CA ARG A 164 -15.90 -22.32 -7.15
C ARG A 164 -15.48 -23.42 -8.09
N ILE A 165 -15.80 -24.69 -7.80
CA ILE A 165 -15.55 -25.79 -8.74
C ILE A 165 -16.62 -25.76 -9.84
N ASN A 166 -16.16 -25.81 -11.09
CA ASN A 166 -17.06 -25.99 -12.22
C ASN A 166 -17.31 -27.48 -12.48
N THR A 167 -18.43 -27.99 -11.97
CA THR A 167 -18.82 -29.41 -12.05
C THR A 167 -19.07 -29.93 -13.46
N LEU A 168 -19.24 -29.03 -14.46
CA LEU A 168 -19.35 -29.41 -15.87
C LEU A 168 -18.00 -29.85 -16.48
N LYS A 169 -16.89 -29.38 -15.90
CA LYS A 169 -15.54 -29.64 -16.43
C LYS A 169 -14.77 -30.70 -15.64
N ILE A 170 -14.97 -30.75 -14.33
CA ILE A 170 -14.22 -31.61 -13.43
C ILE A 170 -15.11 -32.04 -12.27
N ARG A 171 -14.91 -33.26 -11.78
CA ARG A 171 -15.58 -33.74 -10.57
C ARG A 171 -14.92 -33.12 -9.35
N GLU A 172 -15.68 -32.99 -8.27
CA GLU A 172 -15.22 -32.34 -7.05
C GLU A 172 -13.97 -33.00 -6.45
N ILE A 173 -13.97 -34.34 -6.37
CA ILE A 173 -12.87 -35.13 -5.80
C ILE A 173 -11.57 -34.92 -6.58
N ASP A 174 -11.64 -34.98 -7.92
CA ASP A 174 -10.49 -34.80 -8.79
C ASP A 174 -9.92 -33.38 -8.70
N ALA A 175 -10.79 -32.38 -8.54
CA ALA A 175 -10.39 -30.99 -8.36
C ALA A 175 -9.69 -30.76 -7.01
N ILE A 176 -10.20 -31.37 -5.92
CA ILE A 176 -9.55 -31.31 -4.60
C ILE A 176 -8.16 -31.95 -4.67
N GLN A 177 -8.04 -33.13 -5.28
CA GLN A 177 -6.75 -33.81 -5.41
C GLN A 177 -5.73 -33.02 -6.24
N GLN A 178 -6.16 -32.35 -7.31
CA GLN A 178 -5.31 -31.44 -8.07
C GLN A 178 -4.84 -30.24 -7.22
N LEU A 179 -5.72 -29.68 -6.39
CA LEU A 179 -5.39 -28.58 -5.49
C LEU A 179 -4.41 -29.05 -4.39
N GLU A 180 -4.60 -30.23 -3.83
CA GLU A 180 -3.67 -30.85 -2.88
C GLU A 180 -2.30 -31.08 -3.50
N THR A 181 -2.25 -31.57 -4.74
CA THR A 181 -1.00 -31.75 -5.50
C THR A 181 -0.29 -30.42 -5.76
N ALA A 182 -1.06 -29.33 -5.95
CA ALA A 182 -0.54 -27.98 -6.08
C ALA A 182 -0.12 -27.35 -4.73
N GLY A 183 -0.31 -28.06 -3.61
CA GLY A 183 0.09 -27.65 -2.27
C GLY A 183 -0.96 -26.82 -1.53
N PHE A 184 -2.26 -26.99 -1.84
CA PHE A 184 -3.37 -26.39 -1.11
C PHE A 184 -4.02 -27.42 -0.18
N GLU A 185 -4.43 -27.00 1.03
CA GLU A 185 -5.17 -27.86 1.96
C GLU A 185 -6.64 -27.46 2.04
N LEU A 186 -7.51 -28.46 2.20
CA LEU A 186 -8.94 -28.24 2.39
C LEU A 186 -9.23 -27.82 3.84
N VAL A 187 -9.85 -26.64 4.02
CA VAL A 187 -10.24 -26.15 5.34
C VAL A 187 -11.69 -26.55 5.65
N ASN A 188 -11.91 -27.39 6.67
CA ASN A 188 -13.25 -27.77 7.12
C ASN A 188 -14.00 -26.60 7.80
N ASN A 189 -15.31 -26.48 7.54
CA ASN A 189 -16.18 -25.42 8.06
C ASN A 189 -16.18 -25.30 9.60
N THR A 190 -15.89 -26.38 10.32
CA THR A 190 -15.83 -26.43 11.78
C THR A 190 -14.68 -25.58 12.37
N ILE A 191 -13.69 -25.21 11.55
CA ILE A 191 -12.46 -24.49 11.95
C ILE A 191 -12.64 -22.97 11.85
N LEU A 192 -13.71 -22.46 11.21
CA LEU A 192 -13.97 -21.04 11.03
C LEU A 192 -14.20 -20.26 12.35
N THR A 193 -14.40 -20.96 13.47
CA THR A 193 -14.57 -20.38 14.81
C THR A 193 -13.26 -20.18 15.56
N LYS A 194 -12.17 -20.88 15.19
CA LYS A 194 -10.87 -20.74 15.87
C LYS A 194 -10.01 -19.70 15.16
N GLU A 195 -9.28 -18.94 15.96
CA GLU A 195 -8.31 -17.95 15.49
C GLU A 195 -7.27 -18.63 14.60
N TYR A 196 -7.33 -18.40 13.29
CA TYR A 196 -6.23 -18.74 12.40
C TYR A 196 -5.11 -17.72 12.66
N VAL A 197 -4.22 -18.06 13.59
CA VAL A 197 -2.97 -17.33 13.78
C VAL A 197 -2.12 -17.63 12.56
N HIS A 198 -1.97 -16.64 11.69
CA HIS A 198 -0.87 -16.65 10.72
C HIS A 198 0.41 -16.57 11.55
N SER A 199 0.96 -17.72 11.95
CA SER A 199 2.26 -17.78 12.59
C SER A 199 3.27 -17.23 11.59
N THR A 200 3.80 -16.07 11.94
CA THR A 200 4.92 -15.41 11.31
C THR A 200 6.05 -16.42 11.11
N LEU A 201 6.16 -17.00 9.91
CA LEU A 201 7.41 -17.53 9.41
C LEU A 201 7.55 -17.04 7.97
N MET A 202 8.56 -16.20 7.80
CA MET A 202 9.18 -15.95 6.50
C MET A 202 9.72 -17.27 5.95
N GLU A 203 8.87 -18.05 5.31
CA GLU A 203 9.30 -19.05 4.34
C GLU A 203 8.14 -19.34 3.40
N ASP A 204 8.45 -19.27 2.12
CA ASP A 204 7.57 -19.50 1.00
C ASP A 204 6.66 -20.72 1.23
N ARG A 205 5.32 -20.55 1.17
CA ARG A 205 4.40 -21.36 0.34
C ARG A 205 2.91 -21.07 0.59
N SER A 206 2.25 -20.80 -0.53
CA SER A 206 0.86 -21.08 -0.96
C SER A 206 -0.34 -20.83 -0.04
N PHE A 207 -1.34 -20.20 -0.65
CA PHE A 207 -2.56 -19.66 -0.05
C PHE A 207 -3.78 -20.60 -0.16
N LEU A 208 -4.43 -20.92 0.95
CA LEU A 208 -5.62 -21.80 1.05
C LEU A 208 -6.89 -21.24 0.38
N ALA A 209 -7.63 -22.06 -0.39
CA ALA A 209 -8.94 -21.75 -0.97
C ALA A 209 -10.01 -22.86 -0.73
N LEU A 210 -11.23 -22.52 -0.31
CA LEU A 210 -12.39 -23.40 -0.01
C LEU A 210 -13.55 -23.19 -1.00
N ILE A 211 -14.28 -24.26 -1.31
CA ILE A 211 -15.29 -24.28 -2.38
C ILE A 211 -16.73 -24.27 -1.88
N MET A 212 -17.56 -23.46 -2.55
CA MET A 212 -19.00 -23.70 -2.76
C MET A 212 -19.22 -24.06 -4.22
#